data_AF-A0A142W4B0-F1
#
_entry.id   AF-A0A142W4B0-F1
#
_cell.length_a   1.000
_cell.length_b   1.000
_cell.length_c   1.000
_cell.angle_alpha   90.00
_cell.angle_beta   90.00
_cell.angle_gamma   90.00
#
_symmetry.space_group_name_H-M   'P 1'
#
loop_
_entity.id
_entity.type
_entity.pdbx_description
1 polymer ?
#
loop_
_entity_poly.entity_id
_entity_poly.type
_entity_poly.pdbx_seq_one_letter_code
_entity_poly.pdbx_strand_id
1 'polypeptide(L)'
;MPIPSPNNGVPRGGCDCLPRPAGDAPAMPPPNTYVLRYEDRWFGIEKHVAFEAADLVAALALAESEPVGSWAELSDGEGVLICRRGGALGAADYWSVD
;
A
#
# COMPACT_ATOMS: atom_id res chain seq x y z
N MET A 1 -69.35 -4.43 26.54
CA MET A 1 -68.02 -4.06 27.06
C MET A 1 -66.99 -4.92 26.36
N PRO A 2 -66.11 -4.36 25.50
CA PRO A 2 -65.08 -5.12 24.80
C PRO A 2 -63.82 -5.29 25.67
N ILE A 3 -63.14 -6.42 25.51
CA ILE A 3 -61.88 -6.81 26.17
C ILE A 3 -60.70 -6.29 25.31
N PRO A 4 -59.61 -5.76 25.88
CA PRO A 4 -58.52 -5.15 25.11
C PRO A 4 -57.50 -6.15 24.53
N SER A 5 -56.81 -5.66 23.49
CA SER A 5 -55.89 -6.29 22.53
C SER A 5 -54.74 -7.15 23.09
N PRO A 6 -54.26 -8.16 22.33
CA PRO A 6 -52.99 -8.80 22.59
C PRO A 6 -51.82 -8.16 21.81
N ASN A 7 -50.81 -7.77 22.58
CA ASN A 7 -49.37 -7.71 22.30
C ASN A 7 -48.85 -6.97 21.06
N ASN A 8 -48.47 -5.70 21.32
CA ASN A 8 -47.43 -4.99 20.59
C ASN A 8 -46.10 -5.77 20.67
N GLY A 9 -45.39 -5.75 19.54
CA GLY A 9 -44.21 -6.54 19.28
C GLY A 9 -43.11 -6.40 20.33
N VAL A 10 -42.53 -7.54 20.68
CA VAL A 10 -41.26 -7.66 21.40
C VAL A 10 -40.13 -7.42 20.39
N PRO A 11 -39.26 -6.41 20.55
CA PRO A 11 -37.93 -6.47 19.98
C PRO A 11 -37.08 -7.35 20.90
N ARG A 12 -36.57 -8.44 20.34
CA ARG A 12 -35.55 -9.29 20.95
C ARG A 12 -34.28 -8.46 21.19
N GLY A 13 -33.58 -8.80 22.27
CA GLY A 13 -32.43 -8.07 22.79
C GLY A 13 -31.27 -7.88 21.80
N GLY A 14 -30.46 -6.87 22.10
CA GLY A 14 -29.25 -6.56 21.37
C GLY A 14 -28.50 -5.40 22.03
N CYS A 15 -27.67 -5.74 23.01
CA CYS A 15 -26.47 -5.05 23.52
C CYS A 15 -26.47 -3.53 23.69
N ASP A 16 -26.25 -3.14 24.95
CA ASP A 16 -25.61 -1.92 25.43
C ASP A 16 -24.94 -1.05 24.35
N CYS A 17 -25.57 0.08 24.05
CA CYS A 17 -24.95 1.20 23.36
C CYS A 17 -23.94 1.90 24.29
N LEU A 18 -22.88 1.21 24.71
CA LEU A 18 -21.71 1.89 25.25
C LEU A 18 -21.07 2.66 24.08
N PRO A 19 -20.83 3.99 24.22
CA PRO A 19 -20.12 4.72 23.19
C PRO A 19 -18.75 4.07 23.01
N ARG A 20 -18.47 3.63 21.78
CA ARG A 20 -17.13 3.19 21.39
C ARG A 20 -16.18 4.32 21.79
N PRO A 21 -15.20 4.12 22.69
CA PRO A 21 -14.20 5.14 22.92
C PRO A 21 -13.59 5.44 21.55
N ALA A 22 -13.65 6.70 21.13
CA ALA A 22 -12.87 7.19 20.02
C ALA A 22 -11.42 7.02 20.45
N GLY A 23 -10.87 5.83 20.21
CA GLY A 23 -9.43 5.67 20.23
C GLY A 23 -8.93 6.65 19.19
N ASP A 24 -8.25 7.69 19.64
CA ASP A 24 -7.29 8.44 18.84
C ASP A 24 -6.26 7.42 18.33
N ALA A 25 -6.63 6.67 17.30
CA ALA A 25 -5.67 6.00 16.47
C ALA A 25 -4.88 7.15 15.86
N PRO A 26 -3.56 7.26 16.13
CA PRO A 26 -2.77 8.31 15.52
C PRO A 26 -3.01 8.23 14.02
N ALA A 27 -3.44 9.35 13.42
CA ALA A 27 -3.63 9.43 11.99
C ALA A 27 -2.31 9.02 11.34
N MET A 28 -2.31 7.86 10.66
CA MET A 28 -1.15 7.47 9.87
C MET A 28 -0.93 8.56 8.82
N PRO A 29 0.31 9.01 8.63
CA PRO A 29 0.61 9.96 7.56
C PRO A 29 0.13 9.38 6.23
N PRO A 30 -0.34 10.23 5.29
CA PRO A 30 -0.73 9.77 3.97
C PRO A 30 0.47 9.07 3.29
N PRO A 31 0.24 8.01 2.49
CA PRO A 31 1.31 7.36 1.77
C PRO A 31 1.89 8.29 0.71
N ASN A 32 3.17 8.10 0.39
CA ASN A 32 3.84 8.81 -0.69
C ASN A 32 3.64 8.05 -2.01
N THR A 33 3.53 8.78 -3.11
CA THR A 33 3.53 8.20 -4.45
C THR A 33 4.97 7.96 -4.92
N TYR A 34 5.19 6.82 -5.56
CA TYR A 34 6.46 6.44 -6.18
C TYR A 34 6.22 5.94 -7.60
N VAL A 35 7.25 6.04 -8.43
CA VAL A 35 7.26 5.51 -9.80
C VAL A 35 8.46 4.58 -9.95
N LEU A 36 8.22 3.31 -10.24
CA LEU A 36 9.25 2.34 -10.60
C LEU A 36 9.30 2.19 -12.11
N ARG A 37 10.50 2.40 -12.68
CA ARG A 37 10.83 2.12 -14.07
C ARG A 37 11.80 0.95 -14.10
N TYR A 38 11.54 -0.08 -14.90
CA TYR A 38 12.42 -1.24 -14.94
C TYR A 38 12.36 -1.96 -16.29
N GLU A 39 13.41 -2.71 -16.59
CA GLU A 39 13.35 -3.73 -17.65
C GLU A 39 12.61 -4.95 -17.15
N ASP A 40 11.51 -5.33 -17.80
CA ASP A 40 10.82 -6.58 -17.50
C ASP A 40 11.69 -7.79 -17.83
N ARG A 41 11.91 -8.67 -16.85
CA ARG A 41 12.78 -9.85 -16.98
C ARG A 41 12.34 -10.82 -18.06
N TRP A 42 11.04 -10.92 -18.33
CA TRP A 42 10.52 -11.91 -19.27
C TRP A 42 10.49 -11.41 -20.69
N PHE A 43 10.19 -10.12 -20.88
CA PHE A 43 9.99 -9.53 -22.20
C PHE A 43 11.12 -8.60 -22.64
N GLY A 44 12.01 -8.18 -21.74
CA GLY A 44 13.10 -7.25 -22.05
C GLY A 44 12.63 -5.85 -22.45
N ILE A 45 11.43 -5.46 -22.01
CA ILE A 45 10.82 -4.16 -22.31
C ILE A 45 10.83 -3.25 -21.09
N GLU A 46 10.84 -1.94 -21.31
CA GLU A 46 10.65 -0.97 -20.23
C GLU A 46 9.20 -1.01 -19.73
N LYS A 47 9.02 -1.12 -18.40
CA LYS A 47 7.74 -1.00 -17.72
C LYS A 47 7.78 0.12 -16.69
N HIS A 48 6.65 0.81 -16.56
CA HIS A 48 6.42 1.86 -15.57
C HIS A 48 5.26 1.47 -14.66
N VAL A 49 5.48 1.56 -13.35
CA VAL A 49 4.47 1.28 -12.33
C VAL A 49 4.45 2.43 -11.34
N ALA A 50 3.31 3.11 -11.25
CA ALA A 50 3.05 4.09 -10.21
C ALA A 50 2.32 3.40 -9.06
N PHE A 51 2.77 3.63 -7.82
CA PHE A 51 2.17 3.03 -6.63
C PHE A 51 2.37 3.92 -5.40
N GLU A 52 1.61 3.61 -4.35
CA GLU A 52 1.70 4.30 -3.06
C GLU A 52 2.40 3.42 -2.04
N ALA A 53 3.28 4.02 -1.23
CA ALA A 53 3.94 3.35 -0.12
C ALA A 53 4.10 4.29 1.08
N ALA A 54 4.15 3.72 2.29
CA ALA A 54 4.26 4.51 3.52
C ALA A 54 5.58 5.29 3.60
N ASP A 55 6.66 4.69 3.11
CA ASP A 55 8.01 5.27 3.08
C ASP A 55 8.86 4.61 1.99
N LEU A 56 10.11 5.05 1.85
CA LEU A 56 11.06 4.53 0.88
C LEU A 56 11.39 3.05 1.10
N VAL A 57 11.42 2.58 2.36
CA VAL A 57 11.74 1.18 2.66
C VAL A 57 10.63 0.27 2.16
N ALA A 58 9.37 0.66 2.42
CA ALA A 58 8.20 -0.02 1.87
C ALA A 58 8.18 0.03 0.34
N ALA A 59 8.56 1.16 -0.26
CA ALA A 59 8.61 1.29 -1.72
C ALA A 59 9.66 0.37 -2.36
N LEU A 60 10.86 0.29 -1.78
CA LEU A 60 11.90 -0.63 -2.23
C LEU A 60 11.47 -2.09 -2.09
N ALA A 61 10.80 -2.46 -0.99
CA ALA A 61 10.29 -3.82 -0.81
C ALA A 61 9.26 -4.19 -1.89
N LEU A 62 8.39 -3.26 -2.28
CA LEU A 62 7.47 -3.46 -3.41
C LEU A 62 8.23 -3.59 -4.74
N ALA A 63 9.23 -2.74 -4.97
CA ALA A 63 10.05 -2.79 -6.17
C ALA A 63 10.84 -4.10 -6.31
N GLU A 64 11.27 -4.71 -5.21
CA GLU A 64 11.94 -6.02 -5.24
C GLU A 64 11.01 -7.19 -5.56
N SER A 65 9.70 -7.02 -5.39
CA SER A 65 8.71 -8.04 -5.78
C SER A 65 8.41 -8.06 -7.28
N GLU A 66 8.75 -6.99 -7.99
CA GLU A 66 8.55 -6.90 -9.44
C GLU A 66 9.56 -7.79 -10.19
N PRO A 67 9.19 -8.33 -11.36
CA PRO A 67 10.06 -9.16 -12.20
C PRO A 67 11.11 -8.30 -12.92
N VAL A 68 12.01 -7.68 -12.16
CA VAL A 68 13.07 -6.81 -12.66
C VAL A 68 14.15 -7.63 -13.40
N GLY A 69 14.49 -7.13 -14.57
CA GLY A 69 15.56 -7.58 -15.46
C GLY A 69 16.90 -6.96 -15.07
N SER A 70 17.61 -6.36 -16.04
CA SER A 70 18.99 -5.90 -15.84
C SER A 70 19.11 -4.56 -15.11
N TRP A 71 18.02 -3.78 -15.05
CA TRP A 71 18.02 -2.47 -14.41
C TRP A 71 16.64 -2.12 -13.85
N ALA A 72 16.64 -1.27 -12.81
CA ALA A 72 15.45 -0.56 -12.33
C ALA A 72 15.82 0.82 -11.77
N GLU A 73 14.87 1.74 -11.79
CA GLU A 73 14.95 3.09 -11.26
C GLU A 73 13.68 3.38 -10.45
N LEU A 74 13.84 3.92 -9.25
CA LEU A 74 12.74 4.33 -8.37
C LEU A 74 12.78 5.84 -8.20
N SER A 75 11.70 6.51 -8.59
CA SER A 75 11.48 7.94 -8.42
C SER A 75 10.34 8.23 -7.45
N ASP A 76 10.31 9.44 -6.90
CA ASP A 76 9.12 9.95 -6.19
C ASP A 76 7.99 10.33 -7.16
N GLY A 77 6.85 10.75 -6.61
CA GLY A 77 5.69 11.18 -7.39
C GLY A 77 5.91 12.44 -8.24
N GLU A 78 6.97 13.20 -7.98
CA GLU A 78 7.38 14.37 -8.77
C GLU A 78 8.38 13.98 -9.88
N GLY A 79 8.80 12.71 -9.94
CA GLY A 79 9.75 12.19 -10.90
C GLY A 79 11.21 12.37 -10.51
N VAL A 80 11.51 12.80 -9.28
CA VAL A 80 12.89 12.87 -8.77
C VAL A 80 13.39 11.46 -8.53
N LEU A 81 14.50 11.10 -9.18
CA LEU A 81 15.13 9.79 -9.00
C LEU A 81 15.68 9.67 -7.57
N ILE A 82 15.33 8.58 -6.90
CA ILE A 82 15.74 8.28 -5.53
C ILE A 82 16.78 7.17 -5.51
N CYS A 83 16.51 6.07 -6.22
CA CYS A 83 17.39 4.91 -6.24
C CYS A 83 17.48 4.29 -7.62
N ARG A 84 18.64 3.71 -7.92
CA ARG A 84 18.87 2.84 -9.09
C ARG A 84 19.28 1.46 -8.63
N ARG A 85 18.75 0.43 -9.29
CA ARG A 85 19.19 -0.95 -9.14
C ARG A 85 20.08 -1.33 -10.32
N GLY A 86 21.26 -1.83 -10.01
CA GLY A 86 22.17 -2.41 -10.99
C GLY A 86 23.27 -3.20 -10.30
N GLY A 87 23.73 -4.27 -10.94
CA GLY A 87 24.89 -5.05 -10.52
C GLY A 87 26.05 -4.85 -11.48
N ALA A 88 27.29 -4.82 -10.96
CA ALA A 88 28.46 -5.04 -11.81
C ALA A 88 28.38 -6.45 -12.42
N LEU A 89 28.98 -6.66 -13.60
CA LEU A 89 29.01 -7.97 -14.25
C LEU A 89 29.53 -9.04 -13.29
N GLY A 90 28.67 -10.00 -12.94
CA GLY A 90 28.98 -11.11 -12.03
C GLY A 90 28.77 -10.82 -10.53
N ALA A 91 28.25 -9.65 -10.15
CA ALA A 91 27.84 -9.33 -8.78
C ALA A 91 26.33 -9.48 -8.58
N ALA A 92 25.90 -9.58 -7.32
CA ALA A 92 24.49 -9.46 -6.98
C ALA A 92 24.01 -8.03 -7.24
N ASP A 93 22.76 -7.88 -7.67
CA ASP A 93 22.14 -6.58 -7.83
C ASP A 93 21.98 -5.90 -6.46
N TYR A 94 22.17 -4.59 -6.42
CA TYR A 94 21.90 -3.78 -5.25
C TYR A 94 21.28 -2.45 -5.65
N TRP A 95 20.51 -1.87 -4.73
CA TRP A 95 20.00 -0.51 -4.87
C TRP A 95 21.07 0.49 -4.40
N SER A 96 21.31 1.50 -5.22
CA SER A 96 22.14 2.65 -4.92
C SER A 96 21.27 3.90 -4.87
N VAL A 97 21.56 4.80 -3.93
CA VAL A 97 20.95 6.14 -3.91
C VAL A 97 21.59 6.98 -5.01
N ASP A 98 20.77 7.75 -5.74
CA ASP A 98 21.24 8.67 -6.80
C ASP A 98 21.69 10.03 -6.23
#